data_AF-A0A1X0G4H4-F1
#
_entry.id   AF-A0A1X0G4H4-F1
#
_cell.length_a   1.000
_cell.length_b   1.000
_cell.length_c   1.000
_cell.angle_alpha   90.00
_cell.angle_beta   90.00
_cell.angle_gamma   90.00
#
_symmetry.space_group_name_H-M   'P 1'
#
loop_
_entity.id
_entity.type
_entity.pdbx_description
1 polymer ?
#
loop_
_entity_poly.entity_id
_entity_poly.type
_entity_poly.pdbx_seq_one_letter_code
_entity_poly.pdbx_strand_id
1 'polypeptide(L)'
;MTEFPVLDAPRLYANNSLGRCVFASFDYVEPYLEETDAWVALPLRLVHDQGAGWHIELGPYSLGATDVHRLREAIAAYDRATGESES
;
A
#
# COMPACT_ATOMS: atom_id res chain seq x y z
N MET A 1 -5.65 -9.15 -12.16
CA MET A 1 -4.68 -8.45 -13.05
C MET A 1 -5.33 -7.12 -13.38
N THR A 2 -4.66 -6.02 -13.07
CA THR A 2 -5.18 -4.65 -13.24
C THR A 2 -5.15 -4.21 -14.71
N GLU A 3 -6.10 -3.38 -15.12
CA GLU A 3 -6.13 -2.73 -16.44
C GLU A 3 -5.38 -1.39 -16.47
N PHE A 4 -4.98 -0.87 -15.30
CA PHE A 4 -4.33 0.44 -15.18
C PHE A 4 -2.80 0.33 -15.15
N PRO A 5 -2.08 1.39 -15.55
CA PRO A 5 -0.62 1.45 -15.42
C PRO A 5 -0.16 1.18 -14.00
N VAL A 6 0.71 0.18 -13.83
CA VAL A 6 1.27 -0.15 -12.52
C VAL A 6 2.33 0.88 -12.14
N LEU A 7 2.10 1.60 -11.06
CA LEU A 7 3.08 2.51 -10.48
C LEU A 7 3.77 1.80 -9.31
N ASP A 8 4.92 1.17 -9.57
CA ASP A 8 5.72 0.52 -8.54
C ASP A 8 7.21 0.69 -8.85
N ALA A 9 7.93 1.38 -7.97
CA ALA A 9 9.34 1.66 -8.16
C ALA A 9 10.17 0.40 -7.86
N PRO A 10 11.25 0.13 -8.60
CA PRO A 10 12.15 -0.98 -8.32
C PRO A 10 12.76 -0.87 -6.90
N ARG A 11 12.47 -1.84 -6.03
CA ARG A 11 12.92 -1.86 -4.62
C ARG A 11 14.32 -2.44 -4.45
N LEU A 12 15.27 -2.01 -5.28
CA LEU A 12 16.61 -2.62 -5.41
C LEU A 12 17.37 -2.66 -4.09
N TYR A 13 17.41 -1.56 -3.33
CA TYR A 13 18.13 -1.53 -2.06
C TYR A 13 17.49 -2.44 -1.00
N ALA A 14 16.16 -2.41 -0.88
CA ALA A 14 15.45 -3.27 0.08
C ALA A 14 15.65 -4.77 -0.26
N ASN A 15 15.61 -5.12 -1.55
CA ASN A 15 15.84 -6.48 -2.01
C ASN A 15 17.29 -6.94 -1.81
N ASN A 16 18.26 -6.10 -2.16
CA ASN A 16 19.68 -6.49 -2.19
C ASN A 16 20.37 -6.36 -0.83
N SER A 17 19.92 -5.44 0.02
CA SER A 17 20.65 -5.05 1.23
C SER A 17 19.88 -5.28 2.53
N LEU A 18 18.55 -5.32 2.51
CA LEU A 18 17.72 -5.42 3.72
C LEU A 18 17.01 -6.76 3.90
N GLY A 19 17.18 -7.70 2.97
CA GLY A 19 16.54 -9.01 3.04
C GLY A 19 15.01 -8.93 2.97
N ARG A 20 14.50 -7.99 2.16
CA ARG A 20 13.06 -7.77 1.98
C ARG A 20 12.33 -9.07 1.62
N CYS A 21 11.31 -9.40 2.41
CA CYS A 21 10.45 -10.56 2.22
C CYS A 21 8.99 -10.12 2.10
N VAL A 22 8.33 -10.51 0.99
CA VAL A 22 6.87 -10.31 0.83
C VAL A 22 6.16 -11.49 1.48
N PHE A 23 5.41 -11.20 2.54
CA PHE A 23 4.66 -12.20 3.29
C PHE A 23 3.26 -12.43 2.72
N ALA A 24 2.62 -11.36 2.25
CA ALA A 24 1.31 -11.44 1.61
C ALA A 24 1.16 -10.36 0.53
N SER A 25 0.40 -10.68 -0.51
CA SER A 25 -0.01 -9.77 -1.58
C SER A 25 -1.52 -9.64 -1.57
N PHE A 26 -2.03 -8.42 -1.71
CA PHE A 26 -3.45 -8.08 -1.67
C PHE A 26 -3.89 -7.39 -2.96
N ASP A 27 -3.34 -7.85 -4.10
CA ASP A 27 -3.53 -7.24 -5.42
C ASP A 27 -3.12 -5.76 -5.47
N TYR A 28 -4.03 -4.88 -5.90
CA TYR A 28 -3.76 -3.49 -6.22
C TYR A 28 -4.80 -2.57 -5.57
N VAL A 29 -4.36 -1.40 -5.13
CA VAL A 29 -5.22 -0.24 -4.92
C VAL A 29 -5.16 0.59 -6.20
N GLU A 30 -6.31 0.98 -6.73
CA GLU A 30 -6.39 1.67 -8.01
C GLU A 30 -6.88 3.11 -7.81
N PRO A 31 -6.03 4.07 -7.43
CA PRO A 31 -6.45 5.45 -7.24
C PRO A 31 -6.46 6.25 -8.56
N TYR A 32 -7.30 7.28 -8.58
CA TYR A 32 -7.26 8.33 -9.60
C TYR A 32 -6.23 9.39 -9.22
N LEU A 33 -5.30 9.71 -10.13
CA LEU A 33 -4.33 10.79 -9.98
C LEU A 33 -4.86 12.02 -10.71
N GLU A 34 -5.27 13.02 -9.94
CA GLU A 34 -5.77 14.30 -10.44
C GLU A 34 -4.70 15.05 -11.24
N GLU A 35 -3.42 14.94 -10.86
CA GLU A 35 -2.32 15.65 -11.52
C GLU A 35 -2.09 15.22 -12.97
N THR A 36 -2.42 13.95 -13.28
CA THR A 36 -2.24 13.35 -14.60
C THR A 36 -3.55 12.96 -15.27
N ASP A 37 -4.69 13.24 -14.62
CA ASP A 37 -6.04 12.90 -15.09
C ASP A 37 -6.17 11.41 -15.47
N ALA A 38 -5.63 10.52 -14.64
CA ALA A 38 -5.49 9.10 -14.96
C ALA A 38 -5.56 8.19 -13.75
N TRP A 39 -6.09 6.98 -13.96
CA TRP A 39 -6.01 5.88 -12.99
C TRP A 39 -4.66 5.19 -13.04
N VAL A 40 -4.18 4.74 -11.89
CA VAL A 40 -2.99 3.88 -11.77
C VAL A 40 -3.31 2.69 -10.88
N ALA A 41 -2.43 1.69 -10.87
CA ALA A 41 -2.51 0.57 -9.96
C ALA A 41 -1.28 0.52 -9.05
N LEU A 42 -1.53 0.53 -7.74
CA LEU A 42 -0.52 0.49 -6.69
C LEU A 42 -0.54 -0.90 -6.03
N PRO A 43 0.49 -1.74 -6.22
CA PRO A 43 0.54 -3.04 -5.58
C PRO A 43 0.49 -2.94 -4.05
N LEU A 44 -0.37 -3.74 -3.42
CA LEU A 44 -0.53 -3.76 -1.96
C LEU A 44 0.11 -5.03 -1.38
N ARG A 45 1.12 -4.87 -0.51
CA ARG A 45 1.88 -6.00 0.05
C ARG A 45 2.15 -5.82 1.53
N LEU A 46 2.10 -6.92 2.30
CA LEU A 46 2.68 -7.00 3.63
C LEU A 46 4.12 -7.50 3.51
N VAL A 47 5.04 -6.71 4.03
CA VAL A 47 6.48 -6.93 3.88
C VAL A 47 7.17 -6.87 5.23
N HIS A 48 8.23 -7.65 5.36
CA HIS A 48 9.20 -7.50 6.45
C HIS A 48 10.60 -7.38 5.87
N ASP A 49 11.41 -6.47 6.42
CA ASP A 49 12.84 -6.38 6.13
C ASP A 49 13.64 -6.03 7.39
N GLN A 50 14.97 -6.04 7.30
CA GLN A 50 15.85 -5.78 8.43
C GLN A 50 15.95 -4.29 8.82
N GLY A 51 15.50 -3.37 7.97
CA GLY A 51 15.57 -1.92 8.22
C GLY A 51 14.34 -1.38 8.93
N ALA A 52 13.15 -1.68 8.39
CA ALA A 52 11.86 -1.17 8.86
C ALA A 52 11.05 -2.20 9.66
N GLY A 53 11.45 -3.48 9.67
CA GLY A 53 10.62 -4.55 10.21
C GLY A 53 9.34 -4.73 9.39
N TRP A 54 8.22 -5.00 10.06
CA TRP A 54 6.91 -5.16 9.42
C TRP A 54 6.35 -3.82 8.93
N HIS A 55 5.99 -3.77 7.65
CA HIS A 55 5.38 -2.59 7.03
C HIS A 55 4.51 -2.98 5.84
N ILE A 56 3.68 -2.04 5.40
CA ILE A 56 2.89 -2.18 4.19
C ILE A 56 3.61 -1.49 3.04
N GLU A 57 3.63 -2.12 1.88
CA GLU A 57 3.96 -1.45 0.66
C GLU A 57 2.68 -1.16 -0.12
N LEU A 58 2.48 0.11 -0.40
CA LEU A 58 1.51 0.59 -1.37
C LEU A 58 2.36 1.15 -2.51
N GLY A 59 2.79 0.27 -3.41
CA GLY A 59 3.83 0.57 -4.40
C GLY A 59 3.55 1.91 -5.09
N PRO A 60 4.53 2.85 -5.18
CA PRO A 60 5.95 2.75 -4.80
C PRO A 60 6.26 3.08 -3.33
N TYR A 61 5.27 3.37 -2.50
CA TYR A 61 5.44 3.86 -1.14
C TYR A 61 5.61 2.71 -0.13
N SER A 62 6.30 3.01 0.98
CA SER A 62 6.36 2.15 2.17
C SER A 62 5.69 2.88 3.32
N LEU A 63 4.77 2.20 3.99
CA LEU A 63 3.92 2.71 5.05
C LEU A 63 4.28 1.99 6.35
N GLY A 64 4.85 2.73 7.28
CA GLY A 64 5.28 2.21 8.58
C GLY A 64 4.14 2.13 9.59
N ALA A 65 4.46 1.75 10.82
CA ALA A 65 3.47 1.59 11.89
C ALA A 65 2.63 2.86 12.14
N THR A 66 3.25 4.03 12.08
CA THR A 66 2.56 5.32 12.25
C THR A 66 1.55 5.57 11.14
N ASP A 67 1.93 5.32 9.89
CA ASP A 67 1.05 5.52 8.73
C ASP A 67 -0.13 4.54 8.77
N VAL A 68 0.15 3.27 9.10
CA VAL A 68 -0.89 2.24 9.24
C VAL A 68 -1.89 2.60 10.33
N HIS A 69 -1.45 3.20 11.44
CA HIS A 69 -2.39 3.68 12.46
C HIS A 69 -3.31 4.78 11.93
N ARG A 70 -2.76 5.76 11.20
CA ARG A 70 -3.56 6.82 10.55
C ARG A 70 -4.51 6.29 9.50
N LEU A 71 -4.09 5.31 8.71
CA LEU A 71 -4.94 4.68 7.71
C LEU A 71 -6.12 3.95 8.35
N ARG A 72 -5.90 3.24 9.46
CA ARG A 72 -6.99 2.60 10.22
C ARG A 72 -8.01 3.62 10.72
N GLU A 73 -7.55 4.74 11.27
CA GLU A 73 -8.44 5.83 11.69
C GLU A 73 -9.26 6.40 10.52
N ALA A 74 -8.62 6.60 9.37
CA ALA A 74 -9.25 7.11 8.17
C ALA A 74 -10.29 6.14 7.59
N ILE A 75 -9.96 4.84 7.51
CA ILE A 75 -10.88 3.79 7.04
C ILE A 75 -12.10 3.71 7.98
N ALA A 76 -11.88 3.66 9.29
CA ALA A 76 -12.99 3.64 10.26
C ALA A 76 -13.87 4.91 10.20
N ALA A 77 -13.32 6.05 9.78
CA ALA A 77 -14.11 7.25 9.52
C ALA A 77 -14.92 7.15 8.22
N TYR A 78 -14.34 6.59 7.16
CA TYR A 78 -15.01 6.32 5.90
C TYR A 78 -16.20 5.36 6.09
N ASP A 79 -15.98 4.22 6.73
CA ASP A 79 -16.97 3.18 7.00
C ASP A 79 -18.21 3.73 7.75
N ARG A 80 -17.96 4.58 8.75
CA ARG A 80 -19.04 5.28 9.47
C ARG A 80 -19.81 6.26 8.59
N ALA A 81 -19.14 6.93 7.66
CA ALA A 81 -19.76 7.90 6.76
C ALA A 81 -20.57 7.23 5.64
N THR A 82 -20.16 6.04 5.19
CA THR A 82 -20.82 5.29 4.12
C THR A 82 -21.88 4.31 4.63
N GLY A 83 -21.97 4.11 5.95
CA GLY A 83 -22.92 3.18 6.56
C GLY A 83 -22.44 1.73 6.52
N GLU A 84 -21.18 1.48 6.16
CA GLU A 84 -20.50 0.19 6.30
C GLU A 84 -20.00 0.02 7.74
N SER A 85 -20.89 0.17 8.72
CA SER A 85 -20.54 -0.18 10.10
C SER A 85 -20.58 -1.70 10.24
N GLU A 86 -19.48 -2.30 10.68
CA GLU A 86 -19.38 -3.74 10.99
C GLU A 86 -20.67 -4.25 11.66
N SER A 87 -21.26 -5.30 11.06
CA SER A 87 -22.35 -6.07 11.67
C SER A 87 -21.81 -7.02 12.73
#